data_AF-A0A8X6U179-F1
#
_entry.id   AF-A0A8X6U179-F1
#
_cell.length_a   1.000
_cell.length_b   1.000
_cell.length_c   1.000
_cell.angle_alpha   90.00
_cell.angle_beta   90.00
_cell.angle_gamma   90.00
#
_symmetry.space_group_name_H-M   'P 1'
#
loop_
_entity.id
_entity.type
_entity.pdbx_description
1 polymer ?
#
loop_
_entity_poly.entity_id
_entity_poly.type
_entity_poly.pdbx_seq_one_letter_code
_entity_poly.pdbx_strand_id
1 'polypeptide(L)' 'MDSIGKDCKELKQNYESCFNAWYSEKFLKNKSGDINDCEPLFQEYQKCLKAAIKKNNIPLWQLNGGMLTDSESKPNGDPA' A
#
# COMPACT_ATOMS: atom_id res chain seq x y z
N MET A 1 -3.75 11.44 8.79
CA MET A 1 -3.34 10.22 9.53
C MET A 1 -1.82 10.26 9.66
N ASP A 2 -1.23 9.81 10.78
CA ASP A 2 0.23 9.82 10.92
C ASP A 2 0.89 8.67 10.14
N SER A 3 2.21 8.76 9.96
CA SER A 3 3.04 7.76 9.28
C SER A 3 4.07 7.17 10.26
N ILE A 4 4.57 5.98 9.97
CA ILE A 4 5.59 5.27 10.78
C ILE A 4 6.84 6.15 10.97
N GLY A 5 7.21 6.93 9.95
CA GLY A 5 8.16 8.02 10.08
C GLY A 5 7.44 9.37 10.07
N LYS A 6 7.71 10.24 11.05
CA LYS A 6 7.18 11.62 11.06
C LYS A 6 7.54 12.37 9.78
N ASP A 7 8.75 12.13 9.28
CA ASP A 7 9.28 12.73 8.05
C ASP A 7 8.57 12.21 6.78
N CYS A 8 7.85 11.09 6.87
CA CYS A 8 7.10 10.51 5.75
C CYS A 8 5.63 10.97 5.70
N LYS A 9 5.20 11.86 6.61
CA LYS A 9 3.79 12.26 6.74
C LYS A 9 3.28 13.00 5.51
N GLU A 10 4.05 13.96 4.99
CA GLU A 10 3.66 14.73 3.81
C GLU A 10 3.64 13.86 2.54
N LEU A 11 4.67 13.02 2.36
CA LEU A 11 4.73 12.05 1.26
C LEU A 11 3.54 11.09 1.28
N LYS A 12 3.14 10.63 2.48
CA LYS A 12 1.94 9.81 2.68
C LYS A 12 0.69 10.55 2.23
N GLN A 13 0.49 11.80 2.67
CA GLN A 13 -0.70 12.58 2.34
C GLN A 13 -0.83 12.82 0.84
N ASN A 14 0.27 13.12 0.16
CA ASN A 14 0.30 13.32 -1.30
C ASN A 14 -0.07 12.04 -2.04
N TYR A 15 0.56 10.92 -1.67
CA TYR A 15 0.23 9.61 -2.24
C TYR A 15 -1.22 9.19 -1.97
N GLU A 16 -1.71 9.31 -0.73
CA GLU A 16 -3.09 8.96 -0.36
C GLU A 16 -4.12 9.80 -1.12
N SER A 17 -3.86 11.09 -1.28
CA SER A 17 -4.75 11.99 -2.03
C SER A 17 -4.85 11.59 -3.50
N CYS A 18 -3.72 11.28 -4.13
CA CYS A 18 -3.69 10.76 -5.50
C CYS A 18 -4.41 9.41 -5.62
N PHE A 19 -4.06 8.46 -4.75
CA PHE A 19 -4.63 7.11 -4.77
C PHE A 19 -6.14 7.13 -4.58
N ASN A 20 -6.67 7.91 -3.63
CA ASN A 20 -8.10 7.99 -3.37
C ASN A 20 -8.87 8.58 -4.56
N ALA A 21 -8.30 9.59 -5.24
CA ALA A 21 -8.87 10.14 -6.45
C ALA A 21 -8.89 9.10 -7.58
N TRP A 22 -7.75 8.46 -7.86
CA TRP A 22 -7.64 7.38 -8.84
C TRP A 22 -8.61 6.22 -8.54
N TYR A 23 -8.67 5.79 -7.28
CA TYR A 23 -9.52 4.69 -6.84
C TYR A 23 -11.00 5.01 -7.06
N SER A 24 -11.43 6.20 -6.64
CA SER A 24 -12.84 6.60 -6.74
C SER A 24 -13.28 6.94 -8.15
N GLU A 25 -12.38 7.48 -8.98
CA GLU A 25 -12.73 8.00 -10.31
C GLU A 25 -12.42 7.06 -11.46
N LYS A 26 -11.43 6.18 -11.29
CA LYS A 26 -10.97 5.25 -12.33
C LYS A 26 -11.36 3.83 -11.96
N PHE A 27 -10.82 3.33 -10.86
CA PHE A 27 -10.97 1.93 -10.46
C PHE A 27 -12.43 1.54 -10.19
N LEU A 28 -13.12 2.23 -9.28
CA LEU A 28 -14.51 1.92 -8.93
C LEU A 28 -15.50 2.16 -10.08
N LYS A 29 -15.17 3.06 -11.01
CA LYS A 29 -16.03 3.41 -12.15
C LYS A 29 -15.73 2.56 -13.39
N ASN A 30 -14.87 1.54 -13.27
CA ASN A 30 -14.39 0.72 -14.38
C ASN A 30 -13.91 1.54 -15.59
N LYS A 31 -13.33 2.71 -15.34
CA LYS A 31 -12.68 3.50 -16.39
C LYS A 31 -11.25 3.01 -16.52
N SER A 32 -10.78 2.85 -17.74
CA SER A 32 -9.36 2.67 -18.01
C SER A 32 -8.59 3.90 -17.54
N GLY A 33 -8.06 3.84 -16.32
CA GLY A 33 -7.02 4.74 -15.82
C GLY A 33 -5.68 4.00 -15.86
N ASP A 34 -4.59 4.73 -16.05
CA ASP A 34 -3.27 4.11 -15.88
C ASP A 34 -3.14 3.71 -14.40
N ILE A 35 -2.78 2.46 -14.15
CA ILE A 35 -2.51 1.97 -12.80
C ILE A 35 -1.33 2.70 -12.16
N ASN A 36 -0.50 3.36 -12.98
CA ASN A 36 0.71 4.05 -12.57
C ASN A 36 0.52 5.55 -12.31
N ASP A 37 -0.72 6.09 -12.33
CA ASP A 37 -1.00 7.52 -12.13
C ASP A 37 -0.36 8.08 -10.84
N CYS A 38 -0.24 7.26 -9.79
CA CYS A 38 0.34 7.65 -8.50
C CYS A 38 1.71 7.02 -8.21
N GLU A 39 2.29 6.31 -9.18
CA GLU A 39 3.55 5.56 -9.00
C GLU A 39 4.73 6.45 -8.56
N PRO A 40 4.95 7.65 -9.14
CA PRO A 40 6.05 8.52 -8.69
C PRO A 40 5.92 8.94 -7.22
N LEU A 41 4.70 9.28 -6.79
CA LEU A 41 4.41 9.63 -5.40
C LEU A 41 4.60 8.43 -4.47
N PHE A 42 4.21 7.24 -4.93
CA PHE A 42 4.42 6.02 -4.18
C PHE A 42 5.89 5.70 -4.00
N GLN A 43 6.72 5.84 -5.03
CA GLN A 43 8.16 5.55 -4.95
C GLN A 43 8.88 6.42 -3.92
N GLU A 44 8.56 7.71 -3.87
CA GLU A 44 9.10 8.63 -2.87
C GLU A 44 8.66 8.25 -1.45
N TYR A 45 7.36 8.00 -1.28
CA TYR A 45 6.81 7.56 0.00
C TYR A 45 7.40 6.22 0.46
N GLN A 46 7.50 5.23 -0.44
CA GLN A 46 8.03 3.90 -0.16
C GLN A 46 9.50 3.96 0.25
N LYS A 47 10.30 4.82 -0.40
CA LYS A 47 11.70 5.06 -0.01
C LYS A 47 11.79 5.60 1.41
N CYS A 48 10.93 6.56 1.77
CA CYS A 48 10.87 7.10 3.13
C CYS A 48 10.47 6.02 4.15
N LEU A 49 9.46 5.21 3.84
CA LEU A 49 9.01 4.11 4.70
C LEU A 49 10.12 3.10 4.96
N LYS A 50 10.83 2.64 3.92
CA LYS A 50 11.94 1.68 4.06
C LYS A 50 13.01 2.20 5.03
N ALA A 51 13.35 3.49 4.94
CA ALA A 51 14.29 4.13 5.85
C ALA A 51 13.73 4.21 7.29
N ALA A 52 12.47 4.59 7.46
CA ALA A 52 11.82 4.68 8.76
C ALA A 52 11.69 3.32 9.45
N ILE A 53 11.31 2.27 8.72
CA ILE A 53 11.21 0.89 9.23
C ILE A 53 12.56 0.41 9.75
N LYS A 54 13.62 0.62 8.96
CA LYS A 54 15.00 0.28 9.35
C LYS A 54 15.44 1.07 10.59
N LYS A 55 15.17 2.38 10.65
CA LYS A 55 15.53 3.24 11.78
C LYS A 55 14.83 2.83 13.09
N ASN A 56 13.58 2.41 13.01
CA ASN A 56 12.78 2.01 14.16
C ASN A 56 12.95 0.53 14.53
N ASN A 57 13.83 -0.22 13.85
CA ASN A 57 14.03 -1.67 14.05
C ASN A 57 12.72 -2.45 13.99
N ILE A 58 11.80 -2.06 13.10
CA ILE A 58 10.53 -2.76 12.91
C ILE A 58 10.80 -3.95 11.96
N PRO A 59 10.77 -5.20 12.44
CA PRO A 59 10.85 -6.35 11.55
C PRO A 59 9.65 -6.37 10.59
N LEU A 60 9.92 -6.66 9.31
CA LEU A 60 8.91 -6.58 8.25
C LEU A 60 7.68 -7.46 8.50
N TRP A 61 7.83 -8.61 9.16
CA TRP A 61 6.68 -9.46 9.54
C TRP A 61 5.75 -8.81 10.57
N GLN A 62 6.21 -7.81 11.34
CA GLN A 62 5.33 -7.05 12.23
C GLN A 62 4.45 -6.04 11.46
N LEU A 63 4.78 -5.75 10.20
CA LEU A 63 3.94 -4.94 9.31
C LEU A 63 2.88 -5.79 8.58
N ASN A 64 2.89 -7.12 8.72
CA ASN A 64 1.90 -8.02 8.12
C ASN A 64 0.50 -7.93 8.74
N GLY A 65 0.29 -7.08 9.76
CA GLY A 65 -0.96 -6.94 10.49
C GLY A 65 -2.07 -6.19 9.74
N GLY A 66 -2.41 -6.63 8.52
CA GLY A 66 -3.59 -6.13 7.80
C GLY A 66 -3.44 -5.94 6.28
N MET A 67 -2.44 -6.54 5.63
CA MET A 67 -2.48 -6.67 4.17
C MET A 67 -3.49 -7.77 3.86
N LEU A 68 -4.68 -7.39 3.40
CA LEU A 68 -5.80 -8.24 2.95
C LEU A 68 -5.40 -9.71 2.83
N THR A 69 -5.52 -10.46 3.93
CA THR A 69 -5.53 -11.90 3.84
C THR A 69 -6.89 -12.22 3.25
N ASP A 70 -6.93 -12.52 1.95
CA ASP A 70 -8.05 -13.28 1.42
C ASP A 70 -8.15 -14.53 2.29
N SER A 71 -9.21 -14.56 3.09
CA SER A 71 -9.64 -15.76 3.77
C SER A 71 -9.87 -16.84 2.70
N GLU A 72 -8.99 -17.83 2.72
CA GLU A 72 -9.18 -19.21 2.26
C GLU A 72 -9.28 -19.45 0.74
N SER A 73 -8.15 -19.88 0.17
CA SER A 73 -8.15 -21.06 -0.70
C SER A 73 -7.26 -22.14 -0.05
N LYS A 74 -7.86 -22.96 0.81
CA LYS A 74 -7.26 -24.24 1.19
C LYS A 74 -7.17 -25.12 -0.07
N PRO A 75 -6.00 -25.63 -0.49
CA PRO A 75 -5.98 -26.75 -1.40
C PRO A 75 -6.28 -28.00 -0.55
N ASN A 76 -7.47 -28.57 -0.70
CA ASN A 76 -7.68 -29.97 -0.32
C ASN A 76 -8.77 -30.55 -1.20
N GLY A 77 -8.35 -31.50 -2.05
CA GLY A 77 -9.22 -32.30 -2.89
C GLY A 77 -8.42 -32.97 -3.99
N ASP A 78 -7.58 -33.94 -3.64
CA ASP A 78 -7.29 -35.06 -4.55
C ASP A 78 -8.62 -35.78 -4.82
N PRO A 79 -9.05 -35.94 -6.08
CA PRO A 79 -10.08 -36.91 -6.41
C PRO A 79 -9.44 -38.19 -6.95
N ALA A 80 -9.65 -39.26 -6.18
CA ALA A 80 -9.60 -40.69 -6.55
C ALA A 80 -8.21 -41.34 -6.76
#